data_AF-A0ABD1NTN8-F1
#
_entry.id   AF-A0ABD1NTN8-F1
#
_cell.length_a   1.000
_cell.length_b   1.000
_cell.length_c   1.000
_cell.angle_alpha   90.00
_cell.angle_beta   90.00
_cell.angle_gamma   90.00
#
_symmetry.space_group_name_H-M   'P 1'
#
loop_
_entity.id
_entity.type
_entity.pdbx_description
1 polymer ?
#
loop_
_entity_poly.entity_id
_entity_poly.type
_entity_poly.pdbx_seq_one_letter_code
_entity_poly.pdbx_strand_id
1 'polypeptide(L)'
;MSEQEYQSSQVVIIQKTAAIPICFQVNADGLKMLLYNTHEEISGKRHLVPWNSHLIPKFLRLKIDDEELTEQETAVYDRQIRVWGVDAQRRLSKSHILVSGIKGTIVEFCKNIVLAGVGSLTVHDDRMVTEELWSANFLIPPDENVYSGKSIAELCCDSLKNFNPMVRVFVEKGDLLSFDVDFFGKFDVVIVSSCSLSTKISVNEKCRRLSKQIAFYTVDCRGSCGEIFVDLQNYIYSKGKADEKVECLLEYLSFEEAISIPWRSLPRGLSKLYLVLRVIEQFEEIQGRTPGEISTADFLNVQKLRKELCQIHLMNESEIPDSLLQRLLAGGARESSPVCAIIGGILGQEVIKAISGKGDPLKNFFLFDAMDGKGIIQDISKVQAPKTEFGLGSVERVENIV
;
A
#
# COMPACT_ATOMS: atom_id res chain seq x y z
N MET A 1 -9.85 -12.79 -66.91
CA MET A 1 -10.59 -13.48 -65.86
C MET A 1 -10.02 -13.03 -64.54
N SER A 2 -10.74 -12.12 -63.89
CA SER A 2 -10.49 -11.61 -62.55
C SER A 2 -11.22 -12.51 -61.54
N GLU A 3 -10.52 -13.05 -60.56
CA GLU A 3 -11.14 -13.61 -59.35
C GLU A 3 -10.66 -12.78 -58.15
N GLN A 4 -11.63 -12.12 -57.53
CA GLN A 4 -11.51 -11.42 -56.26
C GLN A 4 -11.55 -12.46 -55.14
N GLU A 5 -10.50 -12.54 -54.31
CA GLU A 5 -10.62 -13.17 -52.99
C GLU A 5 -11.09 -12.12 -51.97
N TYR A 6 -12.34 -12.28 -51.55
CA TYR A 6 -12.95 -11.60 -50.43
C TYR A 6 -12.32 -12.11 -49.12
N GLN A 7 -11.45 -11.33 -48.47
CA GLN A 7 -11.15 -11.54 -47.05
C GLN A 7 -12.11 -10.70 -46.20
N SER A 8 -13.17 -11.34 -45.72
CA SER A 8 -14.07 -10.78 -44.72
C SER A 8 -13.33 -10.44 -43.44
N SER A 9 -13.15 -9.14 -43.17
CA SER A 9 -12.82 -8.65 -41.84
C SER A 9 -14.04 -8.85 -40.94
N GLN A 10 -13.98 -9.80 -40.00
CA GLN A 10 -15.04 -9.94 -38.99
C GLN A 10 -14.92 -8.79 -37.99
N VAL A 11 -15.86 -7.84 -38.07
CA VAL A 11 -16.08 -6.82 -37.04
C VAL A 11 -16.97 -7.45 -35.97
N VAL A 12 -16.41 -7.80 -34.81
CA VAL A 12 -17.19 -8.26 -33.67
C VAL A 12 -17.66 -7.02 -32.89
N ILE A 13 -18.94 -6.67 -33.04
CA ILE A 13 -19.58 -5.61 -32.25
C ILE A 13 -20.14 -6.25 -30.98
N ILE A 14 -19.47 -6.07 -29.84
CA ILE A 14 -19.99 -6.47 -28.53
C ILE A 14 -20.93 -5.36 -28.02
N GLN A 15 -22.06 -5.77 -27.46
CA GLN A 15 -23.32 -5.03 -27.22
C GLN A 15 -23.27 -3.60 -26.62
N LYS A 16 -24.35 -2.87 -26.93
CA LYS A 16 -24.76 -1.54 -26.46
C LYS A 16 -24.96 -1.45 -24.94
N THR A 17 -24.09 -0.72 -24.26
CA THR A 17 -24.47 0.19 -23.16
C THR A 17 -23.70 1.50 -23.35
N ALA A 18 -24.27 2.63 -22.89
CA ALA A 18 -23.86 3.99 -23.25
C ALA A 18 -22.47 4.38 -22.70
N ALA A 19 -21.42 3.82 -23.29
CA ALA A 19 -20.04 4.25 -23.16
C ALA A 19 -19.34 4.02 -24.52
N ILE A 20 -18.41 4.91 -24.84
CA ILE A 20 -17.71 5.10 -26.13
C ILE A 20 -17.39 3.77 -26.85
N PRO A 21 -17.75 3.58 -28.13
CA PRO A 21 -17.45 2.34 -28.84
C PRO A 21 -15.94 2.23 -29.12
N ILE A 22 -15.29 1.22 -28.53
CA ILE A 22 -13.91 0.84 -28.83
C ILE A 22 -13.95 -0.25 -29.91
N CYS A 23 -13.26 -0.05 -31.03
CA CYS A 23 -13.11 -1.04 -32.09
C CYS A 23 -11.64 -1.48 -32.18
N PHE A 24 -11.42 -2.79 -32.25
CA PHE A 24 -10.10 -3.38 -32.47
C PHE A 24 -9.98 -3.83 -33.92
N GLN A 25 -8.87 -3.50 -34.57
CA GLN A 25 -8.52 -4.06 -35.87
C GLN A 25 -7.22 -4.87 -35.72
N VAL A 26 -7.28 -6.14 -36.09
CA VAL A 26 -6.12 -7.05 -36.09
C VAL A 26 -5.55 -7.08 -37.50
N ASN A 27 -4.30 -6.64 -37.66
CA ASN A 27 -3.54 -6.80 -38.89
C ASN A 27 -2.34 -7.73 -38.63
N ALA A 28 -1.68 -8.19 -39.70
CA ALA A 28 -0.57 -9.15 -39.66
C ALA A 28 0.63 -8.73 -38.77
N ASP A 29 0.77 -7.43 -38.47
CA ASP A 29 1.88 -6.86 -37.68
C ASP A 29 1.55 -6.63 -36.20
N GLY A 30 0.43 -7.18 -35.70
CA GLY A 30 0.04 -7.10 -34.28
C GLY A 30 -1.11 -6.13 -33.98
N LEU A 31 -1.56 -6.14 -32.72
CA LEU A 31 -2.78 -5.48 -32.25
C LEU A 31 -2.55 -3.96 -32.06
N LYS A 32 -3.14 -3.13 -32.93
CA LYS A 32 -3.17 -1.66 -32.73
C LYS A 32 -4.53 -1.24 -32.18
N MET A 33 -4.53 -0.63 -31.00
CA MET A 33 -5.70 0.00 -30.42
C MET A 33 -5.94 1.35 -31.12
N LEU A 34 -7.06 1.51 -31.82
CA LEU A 34 -7.48 2.77 -32.42
C LEU A 34 -8.74 3.24 -31.70
N LEU A 35 -8.61 4.28 -30.87
CA LEU A 35 -9.75 4.96 -30.24
C LEU A 35 -10.38 5.90 -31.27
N TYR A 36 -11.69 5.81 -31.50
CA TYR A 36 -12.45 6.78 -32.29
C TYR A 36 -13.44 7.50 -31.38
N ASN A 37 -13.61 8.80 -31.58
CA ASN A 37 -14.66 9.57 -30.89
C ASN A 37 -15.88 9.71 -31.82
N THR A 38 -17.08 9.47 -31.32
CA THR A 38 -18.33 9.72 -32.07
C THR A 38 -18.89 11.06 -31.64
N HIS A 39 -18.71 12.11 -32.45
CA HIS A 39 -19.49 13.34 -32.33
C HIS A 39 -20.44 13.52 -33.51
N GLU A 40 -21.67 13.88 -33.13
CA GLU A 40 -22.90 14.29 -33.84
C GLU A 40 -23.04 14.17 -35.36
N GLU A 41 -24.21 13.63 -35.75
CA GLU A 41 -24.73 13.55 -37.11
C GLU A 41 -25.00 14.94 -37.71
N ILE A 42 -24.21 15.32 -38.72
CA ILE A 42 -24.70 16.21 -39.77
C ILE A 42 -24.30 15.61 -41.12
N SER A 43 -25.30 15.26 -41.94
CA SER A 43 -25.20 14.88 -43.37
C SER A 43 -24.80 13.45 -43.79
N GLY A 44 -25.00 12.42 -42.95
CA GLY A 44 -25.13 11.04 -43.44
C GLY A 44 -23.88 10.37 -44.04
N LYS A 45 -22.67 10.91 -43.81
CA LYS A 45 -21.40 10.24 -44.09
C LYS A 45 -20.51 10.23 -42.84
N ARG A 46 -20.19 9.04 -42.32
CA ARG A 46 -19.24 8.88 -41.20
C ARG A 46 -17.83 9.09 -41.72
N HIS A 47 -17.15 10.12 -41.23
CA HIS A 47 -15.71 10.30 -41.42
C HIS A 47 -14.99 9.93 -40.11
N LEU A 48 -14.02 9.01 -40.20
CA LEU A 48 -13.12 8.66 -39.11
C LEU A 48 -12.02 9.71 -39.03
N VAL A 49 -11.90 10.41 -37.91
CA VAL A 49 -10.81 11.37 -37.66
C VAL A 49 -9.79 10.71 -36.73
N PRO A 50 -8.50 10.59 -37.10
CA PRO A 50 -7.47 10.03 -36.22
C PRO A 50 -7.26 10.92 -34.99
N TRP A 51 -7.12 10.32 -33.80
CA TRP A 51 -6.70 11.04 -32.60
C TRP A 51 -5.30 11.63 -32.78
N ASN A 52 -5.16 12.92 -32.46
CA ASN A 52 -3.87 13.60 -32.50
C ASN A 52 -2.99 13.03 -31.38
N SER A 53 -1.83 12.46 -31.73
CA SER A 53 -0.91 11.70 -30.87
C SER A 53 -0.33 12.46 -29.65
N HIS A 54 -0.65 13.75 -29.53
CA HIS A 54 -0.17 14.65 -28.49
C HIS A 54 -1.10 14.73 -27.27
N LEU A 55 -2.29 14.11 -27.32
CA LEU A 55 -3.27 14.06 -26.23
C LEU A 55 -3.34 12.71 -25.51
N ILE A 56 -2.50 11.74 -25.89
CA ILE A 56 -2.29 10.53 -25.08
C ILE A 56 -1.49 10.96 -23.85
N PRO A 57 -2.02 10.84 -22.63
CA PRO A 57 -1.26 11.16 -21.42
C PRO A 57 0.03 10.34 -21.39
N LYS A 58 1.16 10.98 -21.05
CA LYS A 58 2.49 10.32 -21.02
C LYS A 58 2.52 9.01 -20.20
N PHE A 59 1.61 8.82 -19.23
CA PHE A 59 1.55 7.62 -18.39
C PHE A 59 1.08 6.35 -19.11
N LEU A 60 0.36 6.45 -20.22
CA LEU A 60 0.00 5.29 -21.06
C LEU A 60 1.18 4.78 -21.91
N ARG A 61 2.30 5.51 -21.93
CA ARG A 61 3.59 5.02 -22.43
C ARG A 61 4.43 4.53 -21.25
N LEU A 62 4.03 3.44 -20.62
CA LEU A 62 5.03 2.61 -19.94
C LEU A 62 5.96 2.11 -21.03
N LYS A 63 7.16 2.70 -21.14
CA LYS A 63 8.23 2.12 -21.94
C LYS A 63 8.49 0.73 -21.35
N ILE A 64 8.08 -0.30 -22.08
CA ILE A 64 8.65 -1.62 -21.90
C ILE A 64 10.10 -1.45 -22.36
N ASP A 65 11.02 -1.27 -21.42
CA ASP A 65 12.42 -1.43 -21.74
C ASP A 65 12.64 -2.91 -22.10
N ASP A 66 13.10 -3.14 -23.33
CA ASP A 66 13.36 -4.45 -23.92
C ASP A 66 14.56 -5.19 -23.27
N GLU A 67 15.14 -4.67 -22.19
CA GLU A 67 16.19 -5.38 -21.46
C GLU A 67 15.65 -6.66 -20.82
N GLU A 68 16.12 -7.78 -21.35
CA GLU A 68 15.84 -9.11 -20.84
C GLU A 68 16.55 -9.36 -19.51
N LEU A 69 15.99 -10.25 -18.69
CA LEU A 69 16.67 -10.74 -17.49
C LEU A 69 17.88 -11.56 -17.93
N THR A 70 18.98 -11.45 -17.19
CA THR A 70 20.16 -12.28 -17.43
C THR A 70 19.83 -13.76 -17.22
N GLU A 71 20.62 -14.66 -17.79
CA GLU A 71 20.48 -16.11 -17.56
C GLU A 71 20.59 -16.47 -16.08
N GLN A 72 21.50 -15.78 -15.36
CA GLN A 72 21.68 -15.95 -13.93
C GLN A 72 20.42 -15.53 -13.14
N GLU A 73 19.83 -14.37 -13.44
CA GLU A 73 18.58 -13.93 -12.83
C GLU A 73 17.44 -14.90 -13.14
N THR A 74 17.34 -15.35 -14.38
CA THR A 74 16.31 -16.30 -14.81
C THR A 74 16.42 -17.63 -14.06
N ALA A 75 17.64 -18.12 -13.85
CA ALA A 75 17.89 -19.35 -13.09
C ALA A 75 17.55 -19.20 -11.61
N VAL A 76 17.96 -18.08 -10.97
CA VAL A 76 17.69 -17.84 -9.55
C VAL A 76 16.20 -17.62 -9.28
N TYR A 77 15.51 -16.89 -10.16
CA TYR A 77 14.11 -16.52 -9.97
C TYR A 77 13.12 -17.44 -10.69
N ASP A 78 13.54 -18.56 -11.28
CA ASP A 78 12.67 -19.48 -12.06
C ASP A 78 11.34 -19.79 -11.33
N ARG A 79 11.41 -20.17 -10.05
CA ARG A 79 10.20 -20.49 -9.25
C ARG A 79 9.28 -19.27 -9.07
N GLN A 80 9.84 -18.08 -8.90
CA GLN A 80 9.10 -16.84 -8.69
C GLN A 80 8.48 -16.35 -10.01
N ILE A 81 9.24 -16.44 -11.11
CA ILE A 81 8.80 -16.14 -12.47
C ILE A 81 7.59 -17.01 -12.85
N ARG A 82 7.55 -18.28 -12.45
CA ARG A 82 6.37 -19.15 -12.66
C ARG A 82 5.10 -18.65 -11.94
N VAL A 83 5.25 -17.88 -10.87
CA VAL A 83 4.12 -17.36 -10.08
C VAL A 83 3.59 -16.05 -10.67
N TRP A 84 4.46 -15.06 -10.92
CA TRP A 84 4.02 -13.72 -11.36
C TRP A 84 4.36 -13.35 -12.80
N GLY A 85 5.18 -14.15 -13.48
CA GLY A 85 5.60 -13.95 -14.87
C GLY A 85 6.89 -13.14 -15.02
N VAL A 86 7.53 -13.29 -16.18
CA VAL A 86 8.82 -12.64 -16.49
C VAL A 86 8.71 -11.12 -16.44
N ASP A 87 7.63 -10.54 -16.98
CA ASP A 87 7.44 -9.08 -16.99
C ASP A 87 7.33 -8.50 -15.57
N ALA A 88 6.69 -9.24 -14.66
CA ALA A 88 6.61 -8.83 -13.25
C ALA A 88 7.99 -8.87 -12.60
N GLN A 89 8.79 -9.92 -12.86
CA GLN A 89 10.16 -10.00 -12.37
C GLN A 89 11.04 -8.88 -12.93
N ARG A 90 10.89 -8.53 -14.21
CA ARG A 90 11.62 -7.41 -14.82
C ARG A 90 11.26 -6.06 -14.19
N ARG A 91 9.99 -5.85 -13.83
CA ARG A 91 9.58 -4.66 -13.06
C ARG A 91 10.22 -4.64 -11.68
N LEU A 92 10.19 -5.77 -10.96
CA LEU A 92 10.83 -5.89 -9.65
C LEU A 92 12.32 -5.55 -9.72
N SER A 93 13.07 -6.13 -10.66
CA SER A 93 14.53 -5.90 -10.78
C SER A 93 14.91 -4.47 -11.15
N LYS A 94 13.95 -3.65 -11.59
CA LYS A 94 14.14 -2.22 -11.87
C LYS A 94 13.61 -1.30 -10.77
N SER A 95 12.88 -1.84 -9.78
CA SER A 95 12.28 -1.03 -8.73
C SER A 95 13.22 -0.69 -7.58
N HIS A 96 13.08 0.53 -7.08
CA HIS A 96 13.85 1.10 -5.99
C HIS A 96 12.97 1.33 -4.76
N ILE A 97 13.35 0.75 -3.63
CA ILE A 97 12.56 0.77 -2.40
C ILE A 97 13.31 1.52 -1.31
N LEU A 98 12.63 2.42 -0.60
CA LEU A 98 13.09 3.01 0.65
C LEU A 98 12.33 2.41 1.82
N VAL A 99 13.03 2.04 2.88
CA VAL A 99 12.43 1.66 4.16
C VAL A 99 13.07 2.42 5.32
N SER A 100 12.23 3.01 6.16
CA SER A 100 12.65 3.78 7.34
C SER A 100 12.10 3.19 8.63
N GLY A 101 12.97 3.09 9.65
CA GLY A 101 12.63 2.62 10.99
C GLY A 101 12.61 1.09 11.08
N ILE A 102 13.71 0.51 11.50
CA ILE A 102 13.95 -0.93 11.45
C ILE A 102 13.66 -1.56 12.80
N LYS A 103 12.65 -2.44 12.80
CA LYS A 103 12.37 -3.42 13.86
C LYS A 103 12.19 -4.80 13.24
N GLY A 104 11.76 -5.79 14.02
CA GLY A 104 11.64 -7.18 13.55
C GLY A 104 10.71 -7.33 12.33
N THR A 105 9.62 -6.58 12.29
CA THR A 105 8.68 -6.61 11.15
C THR A 105 9.32 -6.12 9.84
N ILE A 106 10.08 -5.03 9.93
CA ILE A 106 10.81 -4.48 8.78
C ILE A 106 11.93 -5.42 8.36
N VAL A 107 12.61 -6.07 9.30
CA VAL A 107 13.66 -7.06 9.00
C VAL A 107 13.12 -8.22 8.17
N GLU A 108 11.94 -8.75 8.52
CA GLU A 108 11.24 -9.78 7.75
C GLU A 108 10.84 -9.29 6.36
N PHE A 109 10.31 -8.07 6.25
CA PHE A 109 10.00 -7.43 4.97
C PHE A 109 11.25 -7.29 4.08
N CYS A 110 12.35 -6.74 4.61
CA CYS A 110 13.60 -6.54 3.88
C CYS A 110 14.14 -7.86 3.32
N LYS A 111 14.15 -8.92 4.13
CA LYS A 111 14.51 -10.27 3.69
C LYS A 111 13.66 -10.72 2.51
N ASN A 112 12.32 -10.58 2.61
CA ASN A 112 11.41 -11.01 1.55
C ASN A 112 11.64 -10.24 0.24
N ILE A 113 11.83 -8.92 0.31
CA ILE A 113 11.99 -8.06 -0.88
C ILE A 113 13.36 -8.23 -1.53
N VAL A 114 14.42 -8.42 -0.75
CA VAL A 114 15.75 -8.74 -1.28
C VAL A 114 15.76 -10.11 -1.96
N LEU A 115 15.11 -11.12 -1.37
CA LEU A 115 14.97 -12.44 -1.99
C LEU A 115 14.04 -12.44 -3.22
N ALA A 116 13.09 -11.50 -3.30
CA ALA A 116 12.25 -11.30 -4.48
C ALA A 116 13.01 -10.65 -5.66
N GLY A 117 14.20 -10.11 -5.42
CA GLY A 117 15.06 -9.59 -6.48
C GLY A 117 14.69 -8.19 -6.94
N VAL A 118 14.43 -7.27 -6.01
CA VAL A 118 14.21 -5.86 -6.36
C VAL A 118 15.49 -5.18 -6.85
N GLY A 119 15.37 -4.12 -7.65
CA GLY A 119 16.54 -3.41 -8.19
C GLY A 119 17.42 -2.74 -7.16
N SER A 120 16.84 -2.17 -6.10
CA SER A 120 17.56 -1.79 -4.90
C SER A 120 16.67 -1.64 -3.67
N LEU A 121 17.27 -1.83 -2.49
CA LEU A 121 16.70 -1.49 -1.19
C LEU A 121 17.58 -0.46 -0.49
N THR A 122 17.01 0.69 -0.13
CA THR A 122 17.67 1.70 0.70
C THR A 122 17.08 1.64 2.11
N VAL A 123 17.96 1.49 3.09
CA VAL A 123 17.63 1.23 4.48
C VAL A 123 18.00 2.45 5.32
N HIS A 124 17.05 2.99 6.08
CA HIS A 124 17.21 4.21 6.87
C HIS A 124 16.83 3.97 8.34
N ASP A 125 17.84 4.05 9.22
CA ASP A 125 17.69 3.99 10.67
C ASP A 125 19.04 4.30 11.35
N ASP A 126 19.18 5.53 11.83
CA ASP A 126 20.39 6.01 12.49
C ASP A 126 20.49 5.61 13.97
N ARG A 127 19.47 4.93 14.51
CA ARG A 127 19.50 4.49 15.90
C ARG A 127 20.58 3.42 16.08
N MET A 128 21.11 3.37 17.30
CA MET A 128 22.02 2.31 17.73
C MET A 128 21.22 1.07 18.14
N VAL A 129 21.87 -0.09 18.11
CA VAL A 129 21.27 -1.35 18.56
C VAL A 129 20.94 -1.26 20.05
N THR A 130 19.71 -1.60 20.41
CA THR A 130 19.23 -1.73 21.79
C THR A 130 18.88 -3.18 22.11
N GLU A 131 18.79 -3.52 23.40
CA GLU A 131 18.42 -4.87 23.86
C GLU A 131 17.09 -5.36 23.26
N GLU A 132 16.12 -4.46 23.09
CA GLU A 132 14.78 -4.75 22.58
C GLU A 132 14.76 -5.23 21.13
N LEU A 133 15.78 -4.88 20.35
CA LEU A 133 15.83 -5.20 18.92
C LEU A 133 16.26 -6.65 18.67
N TRP A 134 17.02 -7.24 19.60
CA TRP A 134 17.59 -8.59 19.45
C TRP A 134 16.53 -9.69 19.38
N SER A 135 15.38 -9.52 20.02
CA SER A 135 14.37 -10.57 20.08
C SER A 135 13.70 -10.87 18.72
N ALA A 136 13.77 -9.93 17.78
CA ALA A 136 13.09 -10.06 16.50
C ALA A 136 13.92 -9.61 15.28
N ASN A 137 15.18 -9.19 15.46
CA ASN A 137 16.05 -8.78 14.36
C ASN A 137 17.18 -9.80 14.12
N PHE A 138 16.96 -10.73 13.20
CA PHE A 138 17.96 -11.74 12.80
C PHE A 138 19.05 -11.20 11.86
N LEU A 139 18.96 -9.94 11.40
CA LEU A 139 19.98 -9.35 10.53
C LEU A 139 21.14 -8.76 11.31
N ILE A 140 21.01 -8.59 12.62
CA ILE A 140 22.10 -8.12 13.47
C ILE A 140 22.94 -9.33 13.90
N PRO A 141 24.22 -9.40 13.56
CA PRO A 141 25.10 -10.48 14.01
C PRO A 141 25.26 -10.46 15.54
N PRO A 142 25.21 -11.61 16.24
CA PRO A 142 25.32 -11.69 17.70
C PRO A 142 26.79 -11.58 18.17
N ASP A 143 27.53 -10.59 17.67
CA ASP A 143 28.92 -10.29 18.04
C ASP A 143 29.07 -8.79 18.29
N GLU A 144 29.35 -8.42 19.55
CA GLU A 144 29.52 -7.04 19.99
C GLU A 144 30.61 -6.28 19.24
N ASN A 145 31.68 -6.97 18.86
CA ASN A 145 32.75 -6.34 18.08
C ASN A 145 32.28 -5.96 16.66
N VAL A 146 31.24 -6.63 16.16
CA VAL A 146 30.66 -6.36 14.83
C VAL A 146 29.64 -5.24 14.88
N TYR A 147 28.79 -5.20 15.91
CA TYR A 147 27.70 -4.20 15.99
C TYR A 147 28.07 -2.91 16.71
N SER A 148 29.12 -2.90 17.54
CA SER A 148 29.53 -1.69 18.26
C SER A 148 29.92 -0.56 17.30
N GLY A 149 29.34 0.64 17.51
CA GLY A 149 29.63 1.84 16.72
C GLY A 149 28.95 1.92 15.34
N LYS A 150 28.11 0.93 14.97
CA LYS A 150 27.32 0.96 13.73
C LYS A 150 25.84 1.23 14.02
N SER A 151 25.16 1.91 13.10
CA SER A 151 23.71 2.06 13.16
C SER A 151 22.99 0.77 12.77
N ILE A 152 21.71 0.64 13.15
CA ILE A 152 20.89 -0.50 12.75
C ILE A 152 20.86 -0.66 11.23
N ALA A 153 20.74 0.45 10.49
CA ALA A 153 20.71 0.43 9.03
C ALA A 153 22.02 -0.10 8.42
N GLU A 154 23.17 0.28 8.97
CA GLU A 154 24.47 -0.22 8.51
C GLU A 154 24.58 -1.74 8.69
N LEU A 155 24.18 -2.24 9.87
CA LEU A 155 24.21 -3.67 10.18
C LEU A 155 23.26 -4.49 9.30
N CYS A 156 22.02 -4.02 9.16
CA CYS A 156 21.04 -4.69 8.31
C CYS A 156 21.47 -4.66 6.84
N CYS A 157 22.05 -3.55 6.36
CA CYS A 157 22.56 -3.43 5.00
C CYS A 157 23.68 -4.46 4.71
N ASP A 158 24.66 -4.57 5.60
CA ASP A 158 25.76 -5.53 5.47
C ASP A 158 25.23 -6.98 5.40
N SER A 159 24.28 -7.34 6.26
CA SER A 159 23.66 -8.67 6.25
C SER A 159 22.80 -8.94 5.01
N LEU A 160 21.97 -7.98 4.58
CA LEU A 160 21.06 -8.13 3.45
C LEU A 160 21.77 -8.33 2.11
N LYS A 161 22.97 -7.76 1.93
CA LYS A 161 23.79 -8.01 0.72
C LYS A 161 24.12 -9.50 0.53
N ASN A 162 24.22 -10.26 1.62
CA ASN A 162 24.49 -11.70 1.56
C ASN A 162 23.26 -12.53 1.17
N PHE A 163 22.04 -11.99 1.32
CA PHE A 163 20.81 -12.71 0.93
C PHE A 163 20.64 -12.79 -0.58
N ASN A 164 21.01 -11.72 -1.29
CA ASN A 164 20.93 -11.69 -2.75
C ASN A 164 21.94 -10.70 -3.33
N PRO A 165 23.09 -11.17 -3.86
CA PRO A 165 24.12 -10.31 -4.44
C PRO A 165 23.67 -9.51 -5.67
N MET A 166 22.54 -9.87 -6.30
CA MET A 166 21.99 -9.14 -7.44
C MET A 166 21.19 -7.90 -7.01
N VAL A 167 20.80 -7.80 -5.73
CA VAL A 167 20.09 -6.65 -5.19
C VAL A 167 21.08 -5.66 -4.59
N ARG A 168 20.99 -4.40 -5.03
CA ARG A 168 21.79 -3.33 -4.43
C ARG A 168 21.16 -2.88 -3.12
N VAL A 169 21.92 -2.91 -2.03
CA VAL A 169 21.45 -2.45 -0.72
C VAL A 169 22.28 -1.24 -0.28
N PHE A 170 21.59 -0.15 0.06
CA PHE A 170 22.17 1.13 0.46
C PHE A 170 21.73 1.53 1.86
N VAL A 171 22.54 2.38 2.50
CA VAL A 171 22.20 3.04 3.77
C VAL A 171 21.96 4.51 3.48
N GLU A 172 20.88 5.06 4.03
CA GLU A 172 20.65 6.50 4.09
C GLU A 172 20.72 6.96 5.55
N LYS A 173 21.28 8.17 5.77
CA LYS A 173 21.45 8.77 7.10
C LYS A 173 20.75 10.12 7.18
N GLY A 174 20.37 10.53 8.38
CA GLY A 174 19.77 11.82 8.67
C GLY A 174 18.36 11.70 9.25
N ASP A 175 17.67 12.84 9.31
CA ASP A 175 16.29 12.90 9.75
C ASP A 175 15.36 12.74 8.55
N LEU A 176 14.43 11.80 8.62
CA LEU A 176 13.43 11.54 7.58
C LEU A 176 12.58 12.79 7.26
N LEU A 177 12.35 13.66 8.25
CA LEU A 177 11.63 14.92 8.05
C LEU A 177 12.44 15.96 7.28
N SER A 178 13.78 15.88 7.33
CA SER A 178 14.69 16.79 6.64
C SER A 178 14.81 16.51 5.14
N PHE A 179 14.51 15.28 4.70
CA PHE A 179 14.57 14.93 3.28
C PHE A 179 13.50 15.67 2.47
N ASP A 180 13.90 16.20 1.33
CA ASP A 180 13.03 16.92 0.41
C ASP A 180 12.22 15.97 -0.48
N VAL A 181 11.32 16.56 -1.28
CA VAL A 181 10.44 15.81 -2.17
C VAL A 181 11.25 15.09 -3.27
N ASP A 182 12.36 15.69 -3.72
CA ASP A 182 13.22 15.13 -4.77
C ASP A 182 13.96 13.87 -4.30
N PHE A 183 14.33 13.80 -3.01
CA PHE A 183 14.86 12.59 -2.40
C PHE A 183 13.88 11.42 -2.54
N PHE A 184 12.61 11.60 -2.19
CA PHE A 184 11.60 10.55 -2.30
C PHE A 184 11.34 10.16 -3.76
N GLY A 185 11.49 11.09 -4.71
CA GLY A 185 11.35 10.84 -6.15
C GLY A 185 12.28 9.77 -6.74
N LYS A 186 13.35 9.40 -6.01
CA LYS A 186 14.29 8.33 -6.38
C LYS A 186 13.68 6.91 -6.22
N PHE A 187 12.59 6.78 -5.46
CA PHE A 187 12.01 5.49 -5.11
C PHE A 187 10.69 5.25 -5.83
N ASP A 188 10.33 3.98 -6.02
CA ASP A 188 9.01 3.53 -6.47
C ASP A 188 8.11 3.20 -5.27
N VAL A 189 8.73 2.79 -4.16
CA VAL A 189 8.03 2.39 -2.94
C VAL A 189 8.73 3.00 -1.73
N VAL A 190 7.94 3.58 -0.82
CA VAL A 190 8.40 4.14 0.46
C VAL A 190 7.63 3.48 1.59
N ILE A 191 8.37 2.87 2.52
CA ILE A 191 7.83 2.23 3.71
C ILE A 191 8.34 2.97 4.94
N VAL A 192 7.43 3.32 5.84
CA VAL A 192 7.76 4.00 7.09
C VAL A 192 7.24 3.20 8.29
N SER A 193 8.10 2.99 9.28
CA SER A 193 7.79 2.33 10.54
C SER A 193 8.49 3.05 11.69
N SER A 194 8.06 2.79 12.93
CA SER A 194 8.74 3.24 14.15
C SER A 194 8.99 4.77 14.23
N CYS A 195 8.09 5.57 13.67
CA CYS A 195 8.14 7.03 13.73
C CYS A 195 6.80 7.65 14.17
N SER A 196 6.81 8.92 14.54
CA SER A 196 5.62 9.66 15.00
C SER A 196 4.51 9.71 13.94
N LEU A 197 3.29 10.03 14.39
CA LEU A 197 2.14 10.18 13.50
C LEU A 197 2.37 11.33 12.51
N SER A 198 2.88 12.45 13.02
CA SER A 198 3.29 13.62 12.23
C SER A 198 4.31 13.26 11.15
N THR A 199 5.25 12.36 11.44
CA THR A 199 6.25 11.90 10.46
C THR A 199 5.61 11.06 9.36
N LYS A 200 4.72 10.11 9.71
CA LYS A 200 3.99 9.29 8.73
C LYS A 200 3.20 10.18 7.76
N ILE A 201 2.48 11.18 8.30
CA ILE A 201 1.70 12.16 7.50
C ILE A 201 2.62 12.93 6.56
N SER A 202 3.69 13.55 7.10
CA SER A 202 4.60 14.38 6.31
C SER A 202 5.24 13.62 5.15
N VAL A 203 5.70 12.39 5.38
CA VAL A 203 6.33 11.58 4.32
C VAL A 203 5.31 11.16 3.26
N ASN A 204 4.10 10.76 3.67
CA ASN A 204 3.04 10.42 2.71
C ASN A 204 2.67 11.61 1.82
N GLU A 205 2.54 12.81 2.40
CA GLU A 205 2.32 14.04 1.64
C GLU A 205 3.45 14.32 0.65
N LYS A 206 4.71 14.20 1.07
CA LYS A 206 5.87 14.40 0.18
C LYS A 206 5.82 13.42 -1.00
N CYS A 207 5.44 12.15 -0.75
CA CYS A 207 5.25 11.16 -1.82
C CYS A 207 4.12 11.54 -2.79
N ARG A 208 3.01 12.10 -2.29
CA ARG A 208 1.86 12.54 -3.10
C ARG A 208 2.11 13.81 -3.92
N ARG A 209 3.05 14.66 -3.51
CA ARG A 209 3.41 15.90 -4.23
C ARG A 209 4.20 15.64 -5.52
N LEU A 210 4.74 14.44 -5.70
CA LEU A 210 5.49 14.07 -6.89
C LEU A 210 4.57 13.78 -8.07
N SER A 211 5.05 14.09 -9.27
CA SER A 211 4.37 13.72 -10.51
C SER A 211 4.46 12.22 -10.81
N LYS A 212 5.47 11.56 -10.25
CA LYS A 212 5.63 10.11 -10.24
C LYS A 212 4.79 9.54 -9.10
N GLN A 213 3.98 8.53 -9.40
CA GLN A 213 3.28 7.76 -8.38
C GLN A 213 4.29 6.95 -7.55
N ILE A 214 4.28 7.17 -6.25
CA ILE A 214 5.03 6.39 -5.27
C ILE A 214 4.04 5.60 -4.43
N ALA A 215 4.26 4.30 -4.34
CA ALA A 215 3.51 3.44 -3.43
C ALA A 215 4.01 3.68 -2.00
N PHE A 216 3.12 4.13 -1.11
CA PHE A 216 3.45 4.46 0.26
C PHE A 216 2.83 3.45 1.22
N TYR A 217 3.59 3.06 2.24
CA TYR A 217 3.15 2.14 3.28
C TYR A 217 3.56 2.64 4.65
N THR A 218 2.68 2.47 5.65
CA THR A 218 3.10 2.43 7.06
C THR A 218 2.97 1.03 7.59
N VAL A 219 3.85 0.64 8.49
CA VAL A 219 3.77 -0.66 9.15
C VAL A 219 4.19 -0.55 10.60
N ASP A 220 3.40 -1.13 11.49
CA ASP A 220 3.70 -1.17 12.91
C ASP A 220 3.35 -2.54 13.47
N CYS A 221 4.21 -3.02 14.38
CA CYS A 221 3.93 -4.17 15.21
C CYS A 221 4.07 -3.75 16.68
N ARG A 222 3.05 -4.03 17.48
CA ARG A 222 3.01 -3.69 18.91
C ARG A 222 2.67 -4.95 19.70
N GLY A 223 3.66 -5.53 20.34
CA GLY A 223 3.56 -6.81 21.02
C GLY A 223 3.13 -7.91 20.06
N SER A 224 1.87 -8.32 20.17
CA SER A 224 1.28 -9.41 19.38
C SER A 224 0.24 -8.96 18.35
N CYS A 225 0.20 -7.67 18.04
CA CYS A 225 -0.67 -7.08 17.03
C CYS A 225 0.14 -6.36 15.95
N GLY A 226 -0.39 -6.30 14.73
CA GLY A 226 0.23 -5.58 13.63
C GLY A 226 -0.78 -4.80 12.78
N GLU A 227 -0.30 -3.74 12.17
CA GLU A 227 -1.02 -2.90 11.22
C GLU A 227 -0.16 -2.63 9.99
N ILE A 228 -0.79 -2.69 8.80
CA ILE A 228 -0.21 -2.13 7.57
C ILE A 228 -1.21 -1.13 7.01
N PHE A 229 -0.76 0.06 6.68
CA PHE A 229 -1.48 1.01 5.86
C PHE A 229 -0.90 1.00 4.43
N VAL A 230 -1.77 1.22 3.44
CA VAL A 230 -1.39 1.28 2.03
C VAL A 230 -1.97 2.54 1.40
N ASP A 231 -1.14 3.27 0.67
CA ASP A 231 -1.55 4.36 -0.21
C ASP A 231 -0.84 4.24 -1.57
N LEU A 232 -1.58 3.78 -2.58
CA LEU A 232 -1.11 3.69 -3.97
C LEU A 232 -1.60 4.87 -4.83
N GLN A 233 -2.21 5.89 -4.22
CA GLN A 233 -2.82 7.02 -4.91
C GLN A 233 -3.90 6.55 -5.92
N ASN A 234 -3.83 6.95 -7.19
CA ASN A 234 -4.71 6.48 -8.26
C ASN A 234 -4.06 5.29 -8.98
N TYR A 235 -4.29 4.08 -8.49
CA TYR A 235 -3.58 2.90 -8.92
C TYR A 235 -4.40 2.09 -9.94
N ILE A 236 -3.76 1.77 -11.07
CA ILE A 236 -4.34 0.94 -12.13
C ILE A 236 -3.64 -0.41 -12.13
N TYR A 237 -4.41 -1.50 -12.09
CA TYR A 237 -3.88 -2.85 -12.19
C TYR A 237 -4.76 -3.73 -13.08
N SER A 238 -4.17 -4.81 -13.58
CA SER A 238 -4.89 -5.77 -14.41
C SER A 238 -5.36 -6.96 -13.59
N LYS A 239 -6.66 -7.24 -13.64
CA LYS A 239 -7.29 -8.41 -13.04
C LYS A 239 -7.69 -9.41 -14.13
N GLY A 240 -7.58 -10.70 -13.84
CA GLY A 240 -8.01 -11.78 -14.75
C GLY A 240 -6.88 -12.64 -15.31
N LYS A 241 -7.26 -13.67 -16.07
CA LYS A 241 -6.31 -14.59 -16.74
C LYS A 241 -5.73 -13.94 -18.00
N ALA A 242 -4.71 -14.56 -18.58
CA ALA A 242 -3.97 -14.01 -19.73
C ALA A 242 -4.87 -13.54 -20.89
N ASP A 243 -5.98 -14.24 -21.13
CA ASP A 243 -6.89 -13.98 -22.26
C ASP A 243 -8.04 -13.00 -21.93
N GLU A 244 -8.24 -12.65 -20.65
CA GLU A 244 -9.32 -11.77 -20.17
C GLU A 244 -8.80 -10.79 -19.10
N LYS A 245 -7.87 -9.91 -19.49
CA LYS A 245 -7.38 -8.86 -18.60
C LYS A 245 -8.35 -7.67 -18.57
N VAL A 246 -8.89 -7.39 -17.39
CA VAL A 246 -9.69 -6.19 -17.11
C VAL A 246 -8.83 -5.21 -16.32
N GLU A 247 -8.70 -3.99 -16.82
CA GLU A 247 -8.07 -2.90 -16.07
C GLU A 247 -9.01 -2.40 -14.98
N CYS A 248 -8.48 -2.28 -13.77
CA CYS A 248 -9.20 -1.84 -12.58
C CYS A 248 -8.51 -0.59 -12.01
N LEU A 249 -9.29 0.43 -11.66
CA LEU A 249 -8.82 1.63 -10.97
C LEU A 249 -9.15 1.54 -9.47
N LEU A 250 -8.16 1.80 -8.62
CA LEU A 250 -8.33 1.97 -7.17
C LEU A 250 -7.82 3.35 -6.75
N GLU A 251 -8.68 4.09 -6.08
CA GLU A 251 -8.34 5.40 -5.51
C GLU A 251 -8.06 5.28 -4.01
N TYR A 252 -6.87 5.65 -3.56
CA TYR A 252 -6.48 5.59 -2.15
C TYR A 252 -6.58 6.96 -1.49
N LEU A 253 -6.97 6.97 -0.22
CA LEU A 253 -6.86 8.15 0.65
C LEU A 253 -5.41 8.31 1.11
N SER A 254 -4.99 9.55 1.34
CA SER A 254 -3.73 9.81 2.06
C SER A 254 -3.82 9.26 3.48
N PHE A 255 -2.69 9.07 4.12
CA PHE A 255 -2.63 8.61 5.50
C PHE A 255 -3.36 9.57 6.45
N GLU A 256 -3.19 10.88 6.26
CA GLU A 256 -3.88 11.90 7.06
C GLU A 256 -5.41 11.85 6.87
N GLU A 257 -5.89 11.83 5.62
CA GLU A 257 -7.32 11.73 5.32
C GLU A 257 -7.92 10.46 5.91
N ALA A 258 -7.20 9.34 5.78
CA ALA A 258 -7.58 8.04 6.31
C ALA A 258 -7.82 8.07 7.83
N ILE A 259 -6.84 8.52 8.61
CA ILE A 259 -6.95 8.54 10.08
C ILE A 259 -7.86 9.65 10.61
N SER A 260 -8.16 10.66 9.79
CA SER A 260 -9.02 11.79 10.15
C SER A 260 -10.51 11.52 9.94
N ILE A 261 -10.89 10.38 9.34
CA ILE A 261 -12.30 10.01 9.18
C ILE A 261 -12.96 9.92 10.57
N PRO A 262 -14.08 10.64 10.80
CA PRO A 262 -14.81 10.52 12.05
C PRO A 262 -15.20 9.07 12.32
N TRP A 263 -14.90 8.55 13.51
CA TRP A 263 -15.06 7.11 13.77
C TRP A 263 -16.50 6.60 13.60
N ARG A 264 -17.50 7.43 13.89
CA ARG A 264 -18.93 7.11 13.62
C ARG A 264 -19.24 6.82 12.15
N SER A 265 -18.41 7.31 11.24
CA SER A 265 -18.57 7.20 9.79
C SER A 265 -17.75 6.06 9.20
N LEU A 266 -16.91 5.39 10.00
CA LEU A 266 -16.13 4.23 9.56
C LEU A 266 -17.04 3.03 9.22
N PRO A 267 -16.58 2.08 8.40
CA PRO A 267 -17.36 0.91 8.01
C PRO A 267 -17.85 0.05 9.20
N ARG A 268 -18.97 -0.67 9.03
CA ARG A 268 -19.41 -1.66 10.02
C ARG A 268 -18.44 -2.83 10.08
N GLY A 269 -18.26 -3.41 11.27
CA GLY A 269 -17.31 -4.50 11.48
C GLY A 269 -15.84 -4.03 11.46
N LEU A 270 -15.61 -2.74 11.69
CA LEU A 270 -14.28 -2.19 11.94
C LEU A 270 -13.60 -2.98 13.07
N SER A 271 -12.31 -3.22 12.91
CA SER A 271 -11.55 -3.96 13.91
C SER A 271 -11.31 -3.04 15.08
N LYS A 272 -11.60 -3.54 16.29
CA LYS A 272 -11.34 -2.78 17.52
C LYS A 272 -9.86 -2.42 17.67
N LEU A 273 -8.97 -3.23 17.06
CA LEU A 273 -7.54 -2.95 17.01
C LEU A 273 -7.24 -1.61 16.33
N TYR A 274 -7.95 -1.27 15.24
CA TYR A 274 -7.77 0.02 14.56
C TYR A 274 -7.95 1.18 15.53
N LEU A 275 -9.09 1.22 16.24
CA LEU A 275 -9.43 2.30 17.15
C LEU A 275 -8.45 2.37 18.32
N VAL A 276 -8.06 1.22 18.86
CA VAL A 276 -7.06 1.16 19.94
C VAL A 276 -5.71 1.74 19.48
N LEU A 277 -5.25 1.38 18.28
CA LEU A 277 -4.00 1.91 17.73
C LEU A 277 -4.09 3.43 17.55
N ARG A 278 -5.19 3.96 17.02
CA ARG A 278 -5.41 5.41 16.89
C ARG A 278 -5.36 6.14 18.23
N VAL A 279 -5.96 5.57 19.30
CA VAL A 279 -5.87 6.16 20.65
C VAL A 279 -4.43 6.17 21.16
N ILE A 280 -3.69 5.08 20.99
CA ILE A 280 -2.30 4.96 21.47
C ILE A 280 -1.38 5.92 20.71
N GLU A 281 -1.48 5.99 19.39
CA GLU A 281 -0.65 6.89 18.58
C GLU A 281 -0.91 8.36 18.93
N GLN A 282 -2.17 8.75 19.14
CA GLN A 282 -2.46 10.11 19.59
C GLN A 282 -1.94 10.38 21.00
N PHE A 283 -1.99 9.40 21.91
CA PHE A 283 -1.38 9.54 23.23
C PHE A 283 0.13 9.79 23.14
N GLU A 284 0.83 8.99 22.33
CA GLU A 284 2.27 9.14 22.12
C GLU A 284 2.61 10.50 21.52
N GLU A 285 1.86 10.96 20.51
CA GLU A 285 2.05 12.27 19.89
C GLU A 285 1.84 13.42 20.90
N ILE A 286 0.76 13.39 21.69
CA ILE A 286 0.46 14.42 22.70
C ILE A 286 1.54 14.46 23.80
N GLN A 287 2.07 13.29 24.17
CA GLN A 287 3.10 13.19 25.20
C GLN A 287 4.52 13.39 24.65
N GLY A 288 4.69 13.58 23.33
CA GLY A 288 5.99 13.73 22.68
C GLY A 288 6.87 12.48 22.82
N ARG A 289 6.28 11.29 22.84
CA ARG A 289 7.00 10.02 23.03
C ARG A 289 7.35 9.35 21.71
N THR A 290 8.43 8.57 21.72
CA THR A 290 8.75 7.69 20.59
C THR A 290 7.73 6.55 20.51
N PRO A 291 7.34 6.08 19.31
CA PRO A 291 6.40 4.97 19.17
C PRO A 291 6.84 3.72 19.93
N GLY A 292 5.97 3.25 20.84
CA GLY A 292 6.21 2.10 21.71
C GLY A 292 6.77 2.46 23.09
N GLU A 293 7.14 3.71 23.37
CA GLU A 293 7.53 4.19 24.71
C GLU A 293 6.30 4.37 25.61
N ILE A 294 5.56 3.28 25.79
CA ILE A 294 4.33 3.20 26.57
C ILE A 294 4.39 1.98 27.49
N SER A 295 3.71 2.07 28.62
CA SER A 295 3.67 1.01 29.61
C SER A 295 2.29 0.88 30.26
N THR A 296 2.11 -0.15 31.08
CA THR A 296 0.89 -0.30 31.89
C THR A 296 0.64 0.86 32.84
N ALA A 297 1.67 1.62 33.23
CA ALA A 297 1.54 2.82 34.07
C ALA A 297 0.76 3.94 33.36
N ASP A 298 0.77 3.96 32.02
CA ASP A 298 0.06 4.96 31.22
C ASP A 298 -1.44 4.68 31.10
N PHE A 299 -1.90 3.50 31.53
CA PHE A 299 -3.25 3.03 31.28
C PHE A 299 -4.34 4.03 31.70
N LEU A 300 -4.21 4.65 32.88
CA LEU A 300 -5.19 5.63 33.36
C LEU A 300 -5.26 6.88 32.48
N ASN A 301 -4.13 7.35 31.96
CA ASN A 301 -4.08 8.53 31.09
C ASN A 301 -4.59 8.18 29.68
N VAL A 302 -4.25 7.00 29.17
CA VAL A 302 -4.76 6.49 27.91
C VAL A 302 -6.28 6.27 27.97
N GLN A 303 -6.82 5.80 29.10
CA GLN A 303 -8.27 5.70 29.32
C GLN A 303 -8.97 7.06 29.32
N LYS A 304 -8.34 8.10 29.89
CA LYS A 304 -8.87 9.48 29.82
C LYS A 304 -8.92 9.96 28.36
N LEU A 305 -7.83 9.79 27.62
CA LEU A 305 -7.80 10.18 26.21
C LEU A 305 -8.83 9.39 25.38
N ARG A 306 -8.95 8.07 25.60
CA ARG A 306 -10.00 7.26 24.96
C ARG A 306 -11.39 7.87 25.16
N LYS A 307 -11.72 8.28 26.39
CA LYS A 307 -13.02 8.89 26.71
C LYS A 307 -13.25 10.17 25.92
N GLU A 308 -12.26 11.05 25.88
CA GLU A 308 -12.30 12.30 25.12
C GLU A 308 -12.50 12.04 23.62
N LEU A 309 -11.74 11.10 23.05
CA LEU A 309 -11.85 10.75 21.63
C LEU A 309 -13.19 10.08 21.28
N CYS A 310 -13.69 9.19 22.14
CA CYS A 310 -15.02 8.60 21.98
C CYS A 310 -16.12 9.68 21.98
N GLN A 311 -16.00 10.72 22.82
CA GLN A 311 -16.93 11.85 22.82
C GLN A 311 -16.83 12.68 21.54
N ILE A 312 -15.61 13.04 21.12
CA ILE A 312 -15.36 13.84 19.90
C ILE A 312 -15.89 13.12 18.66
N HIS A 313 -15.64 11.82 18.55
CA HIS A 313 -16.02 11.03 17.38
C HIS A 313 -17.41 10.36 17.49
N LEU A 314 -18.16 10.65 18.56
CA LEU A 314 -19.51 10.13 18.83
C LEU A 314 -19.58 8.60 18.75
N MET A 315 -18.67 7.93 19.45
CA MET A 315 -18.52 6.47 19.53
C MET A 315 -18.66 5.97 20.96
N ASN A 316 -19.14 4.74 21.12
CA ASN A 316 -19.19 4.09 22.44
C ASN A 316 -17.78 3.61 22.85
N GLU A 317 -17.40 3.84 24.10
CA GLU A 317 -16.15 3.33 24.69
C GLU A 317 -16.01 1.81 24.60
N SER A 318 -17.12 1.05 24.52
CA SER A 318 -17.11 -0.42 24.38
C SER A 318 -16.47 -0.92 23.08
N GLU A 319 -16.32 -0.03 22.08
CA GLU A 319 -15.59 -0.33 20.84
C GLU A 319 -14.06 -0.35 21.03
N ILE A 320 -13.57 0.16 22.17
CA ILE A 320 -12.14 0.25 22.50
C ILE A 320 -11.90 -0.42 23.87
N PRO A 321 -11.78 -1.77 23.88
CA PRO A 321 -11.77 -2.55 25.11
C PRO A 321 -10.53 -2.31 25.97
N ASP A 322 -10.71 -2.22 27.29
CA ASP A 322 -9.61 -2.08 28.25
C ASP A 322 -8.59 -3.21 28.15
N SER A 323 -9.04 -4.44 27.91
CA SER A 323 -8.16 -5.61 27.78
C SER A 323 -7.19 -5.49 26.61
N LEU A 324 -7.63 -4.92 25.49
CA LEU A 324 -6.79 -4.70 24.32
C LEU A 324 -5.80 -3.56 24.55
N LEU A 325 -6.27 -2.45 25.16
CA LEU A 325 -5.40 -1.35 25.57
C LEU A 325 -4.30 -1.80 26.53
N GLN A 326 -4.66 -2.47 27.62
CA GLN A 326 -3.71 -2.97 28.61
C GLN A 326 -2.69 -3.91 27.98
N ARG A 327 -3.11 -4.78 27.06
CA ARG A 327 -2.20 -5.71 26.38
C ARG A 327 -1.19 -4.99 25.50
N LEU A 328 -1.63 -4.01 24.70
CA LEU A 328 -0.70 -3.24 23.86
C LEU A 328 0.23 -2.35 24.69
N LEU A 329 -0.27 -1.76 25.77
CA LEU A 329 0.54 -1.00 26.73
C LEU A 329 1.55 -1.89 27.46
N ALA A 330 1.16 -3.10 27.84
CA ALA A 330 2.08 -4.08 28.40
C ALA A 330 3.12 -4.53 27.38
N GLY A 331 2.75 -4.63 26.09
CA GLY A 331 3.67 -4.93 24.99
C GLY A 331 4.76 -3.86 24.82
N GLY A 332 4.38 -2.58 24.89
CA GLY A 332 5.27 -1.45 24.67
C GLY A 332 5.91 -1.50 23.28
N ALA A 333 7.22 -1.25 23.21
CA ALA A 333 7.99 -1.24 21.97
C ALA A 333 8.36 -2.64 21.42
N ARG A 334 8.07 -3.70 22.18
CA ARG A 334 8.45 -5.08 21.85
C ARG A 334 7.66 -5.63 20.67
N GLU A 335 8.31 -6.45 19.86
CA GLU A 335 7.67 -7.17 18.75
C GLU A 335 7.82 -8.69 18.91
N SER A 336 6.73 -9.41 18.65
CA SER A 336 6.74 -10.88 18.63
C SER A 336 7.26 -11.37 17.28
N SER A 337 8.38 -12.11 17.27
CA SER A 337 9.00 -12.61 16.03
C SER A 337 8.02 -13.36 15.09
N PRO A 338 7.14 -14.27 15.57
CA PRO A 338 6.12 -14.87 14.71
C PRO A 338 5.16 -13.84 14.07
N VAL A 339 4.81 -12.77 14.79
CA VAL A 339 3.95 -11.71 14.27
C VAL A 339 4.72 -10.86 13.26
N CYS A 340 5.98 -10.53 13.53
CA CYS A 340 6.87 -9.88 12.57
C CYS A 340 6.93 -10.64 11.24
N ALA A 341 7.06 -11.98 11.29
CA ALA A 341 7.11 -12.81 10.09
C ALA A 341 5.80 -12.77 9.30
N ILE A 342 4.64 -12.79 9.98
CA ILE A 342 3.33 -12.66 9.34
C ILE A 342 3.18 -11.28 8.68
N ILE A 343 3.42 -10.21 9.43
CA ILE A 343 3.23 -8.84 8.95
C ILE A 343 4.24 -8.50 7.84
N GLY A 344 5.52 -8.82 8.05
CA GLY A 344 6.58 -8.59 7.05
C GLY A 344 6.40 -9.43 5.79
N GLY A 345 5.83 -10.64 5.91
CA GLY A 345 5.40 -11.48 4.79
C GLY A 345 4.29 -10.81 3.96
N ILE A 346 3.23 -10.36 4.63
CA ILE A 346 2.10 -9.70 3.97
C ILE A 346 2.54 -8.39 3.33
N LEU A 347 3.29 -7.55 4.05
CA LEU A 347 3.83 -6.31 3.52
C LEU A 347 4.69 -6.57 2.28
N GLY A 348 5.56 -7.58 2.32
CA GLY A 348 6.41 -7.93 1.17
C GLY A 348 5.59 -8.34 -0.05
N GLN A 349 4.54 -9.14 0.17
CA GLN A 349 3.63 -9.52 -0.91
C GLN A 349 2.86 -8.32 -1.48
N GLU A 350 2.40 -7.39 -0.64
CA GLU A 350 1.69 -6.19 -1.09
C GLU A 350 2.59 -5.26 -1.91
N VAL A 351 3.85 -5.08 -1.51
CA VAL A 351 4.83 -4.33 -2.29
C VAL A 351 5.10 -5.00 -3.64
N ILE A 352 5.22 -6.32 -3.68
CA ILE A 352 5.36 -7.06 -4.94
C ILE A 352 4.14 -6.86 -5.84
N LYS A 353 2.92 -6.88 -5.31
CA LYS A 353 1.70 -6.61 -6.10
C LYS A 353 1.68 -5.19 -6.66
N ALA A 354 2.07 -4.19 -5.87
CA ALA A 354 2.11 -2.80 -6.29
C ALA A 354 3.14 -2.55 -7.41
N ILE A 355 4.31 -3.19 -7.35
CA ILE A 355 5.33 -3.08 -8.40
C ILE A 355 4.94 -3.88 -9.64
N SER A 356 4.44 -5.10 -9.44
CA SER A 356 4.17 -6.03 -10.53
C SER A 356 2.87 -5.74 -11.27
N GLY A 357 1.91 -5.01 -10.67
CA GLY A 357 0.56 -4.89 -11.22
C GLY A 357 -0.21 -6.21 -11.25
N LYS A 358 0.25 -7.22 -10.50
CA LYS A 358 -0.34 -8.57 -10.46
C LYS A 358 -0.97 -8.84 -9.11
N GLY A 359 -2.24 -9.27 -9.16
CA GLY A 359 -3.03 -9.58 -7.97
C GLY A 359 -3.74 -8.35 -7.41
N ASP A 360 -4.80 -8.59 -6.66
CA ASP A 360 -5.60 -7.54 -6.06
C ASP A 360 -4.82 -6.93 -4.87
N PRO A 361 -4.47 -5.63 -4.92
CA PRO A 361 -3.80 -4.96 -3.81
C PRO A 361 -4.75 -4.76 -2.63
N LEU A 362 -4.17 -4.73 -1.43
CA LEU A 362 -4.87 -4.40 -0.21
C LEU A 362 -5.35 -2.95 -0.23
N LYS A 363 -6.59 -2.73 0.23
CA LYS A 363 -7.19 -1.40 0.37
C LYS A 363 -7.93 -1.30 1.70
N ASN A 364 -7.56 -0.42 2.62
CA ASN A 364 -6.25 0.26 2.72
C ASN A 364 -5.55 0.02 4.08
N PHE A 365 -6.22 -0.68 5.01
CA PHE A 365 -5.58 -1.20 6.23
C PHE A 365 -5.60 -2.72 6.28
N PHE A 366 -4.50 -3.31 6.73
CA PHE A 366 -4.43 -4.67 7.23
C PHE A 366 -4.27 -4.63 8.75
N LEU A 367 -5.03 -5.42 9.48
CA LEU A 367 -4.96 -5.50 10.93
C LEU A 367 -4.86 -6.96 11.35
N PHE A 368 -3.90 -7.27 12.20
CA PHE A 368 -3.68 -8.63 12.70
C PHE A 368 -3.59 -8.64 14.22
N ASP A 369 -4.24 -9.63 14.83
CA ASP A 369 -4.15 -9.90 16.26
C ASP A 369 -3.83 -11.37 16.51
N ALA A 370 -2.68 -11.66 17.12
CA ALA A 370 -2.28 -13.04 17.37
C ALA A 370 -3.19 -13.76 18.38
N MET A 371 -3.96 -13.03 19.19
CA MET A 371 -4.83 -13.64 20.20
C MET A 371 -6.02 -14.38 19.59
N ASP A 372 -6.58 -13.87 18.49
CA ASP A 372 -7.65 -14.55 17.75
C ASP A 372 -7.19 -15.11 16.40
N GLY A 373 -5.94 -14.83 16.02
CA GLY A 373 -5.29 -15.31 14.80
C GLY A 373 -5.85 -14.69 13.53
N LYS A 374 -6.63 -13.61 13.61
CA LYS A 374 -7.28 -13.02 12.43
C LYS A 374 -6.43 -11.92 11.82
N GLY A 375 -6.30 -11.97 10.50
CA GLY A 375 -5.87 -10.87 9.65
C GLY A 375 -7.08 -10.30 8.90
N ILE A 376 -7.40 -9.02 9.10
CA ILE A 376 -8.58 -8.37 8.54
C ILE A 376 -8.14 -7.21 7.64
N ILE A 377 -8.66 -7.19 6.42
CA ILE A 377 -8.51 -6.06 5.49
C ILE A 377 -9.65 -5.09 5.71
N GLN A 378 -9.35 -3.81 5.90
CA GLN A 378 -10.33 -2.74 6.13
C GLN A 378 -10.16 -1.63 5.10
N ASP A 379 -11.16 -1.53 4.22
CA ASP A 379 -11.29 -0.42 3.28
C ASP A 379 -12.02 0.73 3.96
N ILE A 380 -11.27 1.63 4.58
CA ILE A 380 -11.88 2.71 5.36
C ILE A 380 -12.45 3.84 4.50
N SER A 381 -12.17 3.85 3.19
CA SER A 381 -12.79 4.82 2.26
C SER A 381 -14.28 4.58 2.05
N LYS A 382 -14.81 3.41 2.44
CA LYS A 382 -16.24 3.09 2.43
C LYS A 382 -16.95 3.74 3.62
N VAL A 383 -16.99 5.08 3.61
CA VAL A 383 -17.61 5.87 4.65
C VAL A 383 -19.12 5.66 4.66
N GLN A 384 -19.70 5.43 5.84
CA GLN A 384 -21.15 5.35 6.00
C GLN A 384 -21.78 6.74 5.85
N ALA A 385 -22.93 6.80 5.17
CA ALA A 385 -23.75 8.01 5.18
C ALA A 385 -24.14 8.34 6.63
N PRO A 386 -24.08 9.62 7.04
CA PRO A 386 -24.49 10.01 8.39
C PRO A 386 -25.93 9.60 8.63
N LYS A 387 -26.20 8.96 9.78
CA LYS A 387 -27.58 8.73 10.21
C LYS A 387 -28.26 10.08 10.34
N THR A 388 -29.29 10.33 9.55
CA THR A 388 -30.21 11.46 9.74
C THR A 388 -30.98 11.24 11.03
N GLU A 389 -30.46 11.74 12.15
CA GLU A 389 -31.27 11.96 13.34
C GLU A 389 -32.03 13.27 13.17
N PHE A 390 -33.17 13.20 12.49
CA PHE A 390 -34.34 14.02 12.81
C PHE A 390 -35.59 13.24 12.39
N GLY A 391 -36.24 12.65 13.39
CA GLY A 391 -37.65 12.29 13.27
C GLY A 391 -38.46 13.57 13.08
N LEU A 392 -38.91 13.81 11.86
CA LEU A 392 -40.13 14.58 11.63
C LEU A 392 -41.24 13.55 11.52
N GLY A 393 -42.14 13.62 12.49
CA GLY A 393 -43.31 12.76 12.59
C GLY A 393 -44.08 12.69 11.29
N SER A 394 -44.64 11.52 11.06
CA SER A 394 -45.75 11.27 10.15
C SER A 394 -46.75 12.43 10.16
N VAL A 395 -46.72 13.26 9.13
CA VAL A 395 -47.87 14.08 8.75
C VAL A 395 -48.75 13.16 7.91
N GLU A 396 -49.82 12.67 8.53
CA GLU A 396 -50.90 11.97 7.85
C GLU A 396 -51.44 12.85 6.72
N ARG A 397 -51.39 12.36 5.48
CA ARG A 397 -52.25 12.86 4.42
C ARG A 397 -53.64 12.27 4.66
N VAL A 398 -54.55 13.10 5.12
CA VAL A 398 -55.99 12.85 5.04
C VAL A 398 -56.37 12.94 3.56
N GLU A 399 -56.62 11.79 2.92
CA GLU A 399 -57.35 11.72 1.66
C GLU A 399 -58.82 11.38 1.95
N ASN A 400 -59.67 12.39 1.72
CA ASN A 400 -61.07 12.38 1.30
C ASN A 400 -62.02 11.27 1.78
N ILE A 401 -63.02 11.69 2.57
CA ILE A 401 -64.35 11.06 2.62
C ILE A 401 -65.26 11.86 1.65
N VAL A 402 -65.78 11.15 0.64
CA VAL A 402 -66.96 11.37 -0.24
C VAL A 402 -67.28 12.79 -0.70
#